data_AF-A0A1G2UGC9-F1
#
_entry.id   AF-A0A1G2UGC9-F1
#
_cell.length_a   1.000
_cell.length_b   1.000
_cell.length_c   1.000
_cell.angle_alpha   90.00
_cell.angle_beta   90.00
_cell.angle_gamma   90.00
#
_symmetry.space_group_name_H-M   'P 1'
#
loop_
_entity.id
_entity.type
_entity.pdbx_description
1 polymer ?
#
loop_
_entity_poly.entity_id
_entity_poly.type
_entity_poly.pdbx_seq_one_letter_code
_entity_poly.pdbx_strand_id
1 'polypeptide(L)'
;MPHELQLKPFEEKEGFKYVILQVTDIAWHTNKLRPTELIGEKVRTAIDTNTPGRIYTEIDRKNGLSTGLVDIESLKKNPDFIKFIQEQEKQGVKVLLHIPKDGVPMAPGKDTVKFMQSTKGKRILHWLYKKLGAKI
;
A
#
# COMPACT_ATOMS: atom_id res chain seq x y z
N MET A 1 -22.93 -23.91 -11.57
CA MET A 1 -23.43 -22.57 -11.92
C MET A 1 -22.24 -21.63 -11.93
N PRO A 2 -21.83 -21.06 -13.08
CA PRO A 2 -20.76 -20.06 -13.09
C PRO A 2 -21.29 -18.79 -12.44
N HIS A 3 -20.65 -18.33 -11.37
CA HIS A 3 -20.99 -17.04 -10.76
C HIS A 3 -20.09 -15.98 -11.40
N GLU A 4 -20.63 -15.22 -12.34
CA GLU A 4 -19.96 -14.04 -12.86
C GLU A 4 -19.86 -12.99 -11.74
N LEU A 5 -18.63 -12.61 -11.42
CA LEU A 5 -18.33 -11.51 -10.49
C LEU A 5 -18.78 -10.19 -11.13
N GLN A 6 -20.01 -9.76 -10.82
CA GLN A 6 -20.49 -8.43 -11.20
C GLN A 6 -19.76 -7.37 -10.36
N LEU A 7 -18.87 -6.62 -10.99
CA LEU A 7 -18.18 -5.47 -10.40
C LEU A 7 -19.14 -4.27 -10.33
N LYS A 8 -20.05 -4.27 -9.35
CA LYS A 8 -20.86 -3.07 -9.05
C LYS A 8 -20.04 -2.10 -8.19
N PRO A 9 -20.07 -0.78 -8.48
CA PRO A 9 -19.51 0.21 -7.58
C PRO A 9 -20.18 0.11 -6.21
N PHE A 10 -19.41 0.38 -5.15
CA PHE A 10 -19.93 0.31 -3.78
C PHE A 10 -21.07 1.32 -3.58
N GLU A 11 -22.24 0.82 -3.15
CA GLU A 11 -23.38 1.62 -2.72
C GLU A 11 -23.45 1.56 -1.18
N GLU A 12 -23.33 2.72 -0.53
CA GLU A 12 -23.50 2.84 0.91
C GLU A 12 -24.94 2.47 1.27
N LYS A 13 -25.11 1.48 2.15
CA LYS A 13 -26.44 1.08 2.63
C LYS A 13 -26.70 1.77 3.95
N GLU A 14 -27.79 2.54 4.00
CA GLU A 14 -28.28 3.13 5.24
C GLU A 14 -28.47 2.04 6.32
N GLY A 15 -27.91 2.27 7.51
CA GLY A 15 -27.99 1.35 8.65
C GLY A 15 -26.73 0.51 8.93
N PHE A 16 -25.71 0.53 8.06
CA PHE A 16 -24.41 -0.08 8.33
C PHE A 16 -23.38 0.98 8.76
N LYS A 17 -22.51 0.62 9.71
CA LYS A 17 -21.34 1.43 10.05
C LYS A 17 -20.18 1.04 9.13
N TYR A 18 -19.46 2.02 8.61
CA TYR A 18 -18.35 1.80 7.69
C TYR A 18 -17.07 2.42 8.24
N VAL A 19 -15.96 1.71 8.08
CA VAL A 19 -14.61 2.23 8.31
C VAL A 19 -13.89 2.22 6.96
N ILE A 20 -13.55 3.41 6.47
CA ILE A 20 -12.89 3.59 5.17
C ILE A 20 -11.40 3.75 5.42
N LEU A 21 -10.62 2.77 4.99
CA LEU A 21 -9.16 2.81 4.96
C LEU A 21 -8.72 3.36 3.61
N GLN A 22 -8.29 4.62 3.59
CA GLN A 22 -7.81 5.27 2.37
C GLN A 22 -6.29 5.14 2.25
N VAL A 23 -5.82 4.72 1.07
CA VAL A 23 -4.39 4.75 0.74
C VAL A 23 -4.03 6.17 0.29
N THR A 24 -3.14 6.83 1.04
CA THR A 24 -2.73 8.22 0.81
C THR A 24 -1.55 8.36 -0.13
N ASP A 25 -0.51 7.56 0.07
CA ASP A 25 0.76 7.63 -0.65
C ASP A 25 1.50 6.29 -0.60
N ILE A 26 2.38 6.07 -1.58
CA ILE A 26 3.27 4.91 -1.63
C ILE A 26 4.71 5.39 -1.71
N ALA A 27 5.54 4.92 -0.79
CA ALA A 27 6.95 5.27 -0.74
C ALA A 27 7.82 4.06 -1.10
N TRP A 28 8.69 4.22 -2.10
CA TRP A 28 9.68 3.20 -2.48
C TRP A 28 10.90 3.30 -1.57
N HIS A 29 11.21 2.23 -0.84
CA HIS A 29 12.38 2.18 0.05
C HIS A 29 13.47 1.28 -0.54
N THR A 30 14.72 1.71 -0.39
CA THR A 30 15.93 1.00 -0.82
C THR A 30 16.51 0.13 0.30
N ASN A 31 16.32 0.54 1.55
CA ASN A 31 16.71 -0.26 2.69
C ASN A 31 15.73 -1.42 2.87
N LYS A 32 16.26 -2.56 3.33
CA LYS A 32 15.43 -3.69 3.80
C LYS A 32 14.73 -3.28 5.09
N LEU A 33 13.61 -2.57 4.95
CA LEU A 33 12.70 -2.32 6.07
C LEU A 33 12.04 -3.63 6.43
N ARG A 34 11.96 -3.92 7.74
CA ARG A 34 11.24 -5.09 8.21
C ARG A 34 9.76 -4.92 7.84
N PRO A 35 9.13 -5.95 7.24
CA PRO A 35 7.68 -5.96 7.06
C PRO A 35 6.97 -5.65 8.38
N THR A 36 5.88 -4.89 8.30
CA THR A 36 5.07 -4.64 9.48
C THR A 36 4.28 -5.91 9.80
N GLU A 37 4.57 -6.53 10.94
CA GLU A 37 3.88 -7.74 11.40
C GLU A 37 2.49 -7.42 11.99
N LEU A 38 2.41 -6.38 12.83
CA LEU A 38 1.20 -5.94 13.53
C LEU A 38 0.46 -4.85 12.74
N ILE A 39 -0.17 -5.26 11.64
CA ILE A 39 -0.86 -4.33 10.73
C ILE A 39 -2.20 -3.88 11.32
N GLY A 40 -2.97 -4.78 11.90
CA GLY A 40 -4.25 -4.50 12.53
C GLY A 40 -4.12 -3.53 13.68
N GLU A 41 -3.12 -3.71 14.55
CA GLU A 41 -2.83 -2.74 15.62
C GLU A 41 -2.52 -1.34 15.08
N LYS A 42 -1.67 -1.24 14.04
CA LYS A 42 -1.39 0.06 13.42
C LYS A 42 -2.62 0.72 12.82
N VAL A 43 -3.51 -0.07 12.24
CA VAL A 43 -4.78 0.44 11.70
C VAL A 43 -5.67 0.95 12.84
N ARG A 44 -5.78 0.21 13.96
CA ARG A 44 -6.50 0.69 15.15
C ARG A 44 -5.94 2.00 15.67
N THR A 45 -4.62 2.07 15.86
CA THR A 45 -3.99 3.32 16.32
C THR A 45 -4.24 4.46 15.35
N ALA A 46 -4.16 4.22 14.03
CA ALA A 46 -4.43 5.25 13.03
C ALA A 46 -5.89 5.74 13.06
N ILE A 47 -6.85 4.85 13.36
CA ILE A 47 -8.26 5.20 13.56
C ILE A 47 -8.42 6.02 14.84
N ASP A 48 -7.84 5.57 15.95
CA ASP A 48 -7.95 6.21 17.26
C ASP A 48 -7.30 7.61 17.28
N THR A 49 -6.16 7.78 16.61
CA THR A 49 -5.45 9.07 16.53
C THR A 49 -5.90 9.93 15.37
N ASN A 50 -6.72 9.40 14.45
CA ASN A 50 -7.11 10.04 13.19
C ASN A 50 -5.91 10.57 12.37
N THR A 51 -4.78 9.88 12.46
CA THR A 51 -3.55 10.23 11.72
C THR A 51 -3.14 9.09 10.80
N PRO A 52 -2.66 9.37 9.57
CA PRO A 52 -2.19 8.33 8.66
C PRO A 52 -1.07 7.47 9.26
N GLY A 53 -1.25 6.16 9.23
CA GLY A 53 -0.23 5.18 9.60
C GLY A 53 0.63 4.74 8.42
N ARG A 54 1.82 4.18 8.69
CA ARG A 54 2.68 3.57 7.67
C ARG A 54 2.79 2.05 7.86
N ILE A 55 2.46 1.33 6.79
CA ILE A 55 2.64 -0.12 6.69
C ILE A 55 3.78 -0.37 5.71
N TYR A 56 4.75 -1.19 6.12
CA TYR A 56 5.88 -1.59 5.30
C TYR A 56 5.68 -3.02 4.82
N THR A 57 5.79 -3.24 3.53
CA THR A 57 5.72 -4.57 2.90
C THR A 57 6.92 -4.76 2.00
N GLU A 58 7.32 -6.02 1.82
CA GLU A 58 8.30 -6.38 0.81
C GLU A 58 7.64 -6.39 -0.57
N ILE A 59 8.36 -5.94 -1.58
CA ILE A 59 7.89 -5.96 -2.96
C ILE A 59 8.28 -7.32 -3.53
N ASP A 60 7.30 -8.21 -3.71
CA ASP A 60 7.54 -9.44 -4.44
C ASP A 60 7.74 -9.13 -5.92
N ARG A 61 8.97 -9.33 -6.42
CA ARG A 61 9.35 -9.06 -7.82
C ARG A 61 8.61 -9.95 -8.82
N LYS A 62 7.94 -11.02 -8.36
CA LYS A 62 7.22 -11.98 -9.21
C LYS A 62 5.85 -11.47 -9.65
N ASN A 63 5.19 -10.66 -8.81
CA ASN A 63 3.92 -10.04 -9.16
C ASN A 63 4.25 -8.71 -9.83
N GLY A 64 4.36 -8.74 -11.16
CA GLY A 64 4.62 -7.55 -11.97
C GLY A 64 3.76 -6.37 -11.50
N LEU A 65 4.39 -5.20 -11.38
CA LEU A 65 3.77 -3.92 -11.05
C LEU A 65 2.86 -3.45 -12.19
N SER A 66 1.83 -4.23 -12.53
CA SER A 66 0.76 -3.75 -13.39
C SER A 66 -0.16 -2.88 -12.55
N THR A 67 -0.03 -1.57 -12.76
CA THR A 67 -1.08 -0.56 -12.53
C THR A 67 -1.61 -0.47 -11.11
N GLY A 68 -0.96 0.32 -10.25
CA GLY A 68 -1.57 0.90 -9.04
C GLY A 68 -2.04 -0.07 -7.94
N LEU A 69 -1.96 -1.37 -8.21
CA LEU A 69 -2.22 -2.43 -7.25
C LEU A 69 -0.98 -2.53 -6.36
N VAL A 70 -0.96 -1.69 -5.32
CA VAL A 70 -0.20 -2.01 -4.10
C VAL A 70 -0.52 -3.45 -3.74
N ASP A 71 0.47 -4.21 -3.25
CA ASP A 71 0.29 -5.58 -2.82
C ASP A 71 -0.67 -5.68 -1.62
N ILE A 72 -1.96 -5.49 -1.90
CA ILE A 72 -3.09 -5.63 -0.99
C ILE A 72 -3.24 -7.10 -0.63
N GLU A 73 -2.72 -8.04 -1.44
CA GLU A 73 -2.71 -9.46 -1.07
C GLU A 73 -1.88 -9.70 0.19
N SER A 74 -0.72 -9.04 0.32
CA SER A 74 0.08 -9.10 1.54
C SER A 74 -0.67 -8.57 2.77
N LEU A 75 -1.53 -7.56 2.60
CA LEU A 75 -2.44 -7.10 3.67
C LEU A 75 -3.48 -8.17 4.02
N LYS A 76 -4.12 -8.76 3.00
CA LYS A 76 -5.16 -9.80 3.16
C LYS A 76 -4.63 -11.09 3.80
N LYS A 77 -3.35 -11.40 3.61
CA LYS A 77 -2.69 -12.60 4.18
C LYS A 77 -2.20 -12.38 5.62
N ASN A 78 -2.18 -11.15 6.12
CA ASN A 78 -1.68 -10.87 7.46
C ASN A 78 -2.70 -11.32 8.54
N PRO A 79 -2.33 -12.21 9.47
CA PRO A 79 -3.25 -12.78 10.45
C PRO A 79 -3.78 -11.74 11.45
N ASP A 80 -3.00 -10.72 11.78
CA ASP A 80 -3.42 -9.63 12.67
C ASP A 80 -4.45 -8.73 12.01
N PHE A 81 -4.27 -8.43 10.72
CA PHE A 81 -5.23 -7.67 9.93
C PHE A 81 -6.55 -8.42 9.74
N ILE A 82 -6.51 -9.74 9.52
CA ILE A 82 -7.72 -10.57 9.44
C ILE A 82 -8.48 -10.55 10.77
N LYS A 83 -7.78 -10.67 11.91
CA LYS A 83 -8.40 -10.56 13.24
C LYS A 83 -9.07 -9.21 13.43
N PHE A 84 -8.43 -8.12 13.01
CA PHE A 84 -9.02 -6.79 13.05
C PHE A 84 -10.32 -6.70 12.22
N ILE A 85 -10.32 -7.24 10.99
CA ILE A 85 -11.53 -7.25 10.15
C ILE A 85 -12.65 -8.04 10.83
N GLN A 86 -12.36 -9.23 11.36
CA GLN A 86 -13.34 -10.03 12.12
C GLN A 86 -13.84 -9.30 13.36
N GLU A 87 -12.94 -8.58 14.04
CA GLU A 87 -13.16 -7.53 15.05
C GLU A 87 -14.34 -6.62 14.70
N GLN A 88 -14.15 -5.91 13.60
CA GLN A 88 -15.06 -4.88 13.10
C GLN A 88 -16.36 -5.48 12.58
N GLU A 89 -16.31 -6.61 11.87
CA GLU A 89 -17.50 -7.31 11.38
C GLU A 89 -18.41 -7.78 12.51
N LYS A 90 -17.85 -8.29 13.62
CA LYS A 90 -18.62 -8.64 14.83
C LYS A 90 -19.32 -7.44 15.47
N GLN A 91 -18.75 -6.25 15.33
CA GLN A 91 -19.34 -4.99 15.79
C GLN A 91 -20.37 -4.42 14.80
N GLY A 92 -20.65 -5.14 13.69
CA GLY A 92 -21.54 -4.68 12.63
C GLY A 92 -20.93 -3.62 11.72
N VAL A 93 -19.60 -3.47 11.75
CA VAL A 93 -18.85 -2.48 10.98
C VAL A 93 -18.21 -3.15 9.77
N LYS A 94 -18.38 -2.56 8.59
CA LYS A 94 -17.71 -3.02 7.36
C LYS A 94 -16.47 -2.19 7.08
N VAL A 95 -15.34 -2.87 6.87
CA VAL A 95 -14.07 -2.24 6.53
C VAL A 95 -13.94 -2.16 5.00
N LEU A 96 -13.75 -0.96 4.48
CA LEU A 96 -13.60 -0.69 3.04
C LEU A 96 -12.19 -0.16 2.77
N LEU A 97 -11.57 -0.64 1.69
CA LEU A 97 -10.31 -0.09 1.21
C LEU A 97 -10.60 0.86 0.05
N HIS A 98 -10.29 2.14 0.23
CA HIS A 98 -10.51 3.17 -0.77
C HIS A 98 -9.19 3.55 -1.45
N ILE A 99 -9.18 3.45 -2.78
CA ILE A 99 -8.10 3.95 -3.63
C ILE A 99 -8.63 5.22 -4.30
N PRO A 100 -7.96 6.38 -4.14
CA PRO A 100 -8.39 7.63 -4.74
C PRO A 100 -8.42 7.53 -6.28
N LYS A 101 -9.44 8.14 -6.90
CA LYS A 101 -9.65 8.11 -8.36
C LYS A 101 -8.51 8.74 -9.16
N ASP A 102 -7.87 9.76 -8.59
CA ASP A 102 -6.73 10.46 -9.19
C ASP A 102 -5.42 9.66 -9.12
N GLY A 103 -5.49 8.43 -8.59
CA GLY A 103 -4.34 7.57 -8.34
C GLY A 103 -3.67 7.88 -7.00
N VAL A 104 -2.83 6.95 -6.55
CA VAL A 104 -2.05 7.12 -5.32
C VAL A 104 -0.69 7.71 -5.70
N PRO A 105 -0.27 8.86 -5.14
CA PRO A 105 1.04 9.42 -5.41
C PRO A 105 2.12 8.42 -4.98
N MET A 106 3.01 8.09 -5.92
CA MET A 106 4.16 7.22 -5.68
C MET A 106 5.43 8.07 -5.64
N ALA A 107 6.17 8.01 -4.54
CA ALA A 107 7.38 8.80 -4.34
C ALA A 107 8.55 7.93 -3.84
N PRO A 108 9.81 8.32 -4.11
CA PRO A 108 10.94 7.69 -3.45
C PRO A 108 10.95 8.02 -1.96
N GLY A 109 11.18 7.00 -1.13
CA GLY A 109 11.41 7.15 0.30
C GLY A 109 12.68 7.95 0.58
N LYS A 110 12.78 8.52 1.79
CA LYS A 110 13.91 9.38 2.20
C LYS A 110 15.27 8.68 2.04
N ASP A 111 15.33 7.39 2.31
CA ASP A 111 16.52 6.55 2.13
C ASP A 111 16.87 6.39 0.64
N THR A 112 15.88 6.21 -0.23
CA THR A 112 16.09 6.14 -1.68
C THR A 112 16.62 7.46 -2.23
N VAL A 113 16.08 8.59 -1.78
CA VAL A 113 16.59 9.92 -2.14
C VAL A 113 18.06 10.07 -1.71
N LYS A 114 18.39 9.68 -0.46
CA LYS A 114 19.77 9.69 0.04
C LYS A 114 20.68 8.77 -0.79
N PHE A 115 20.19 7.59 -1.17
CA PHE A 115 20.93 6.65 -2.00
C PHE A 115 21.22 7.24 -3.38
N MET A 116 20.24 7.87 -4.04
CA MET A 116 20.42 8.53 -5.34
C MET A 116 21.46 9.66 -5.30
N GLN A 117 21.50 10.40 -4.19
CA GLN A 117 22.46 11.49 -3.99
C GLN A 117 23.89 10.99 -3.66
N SER A 118 24.04 9.75 -3.20
CA SER A 118 25.33 9.15 -2.89
C SER A 118 26.21 8.94 -4.13
N THR A 119 27.53 8.86 -3.95
CA THR A 119 28.47 8.58 -5.04
C THR A 119 28.16 7.27 -5.76
N LYS A 120 27.72 6.24 -5.02
CA LYS A 120 27.33 4.95 -5.58
C LYS A 120 26.05 5.08 -6.42
N GLY A 121 25.04 5.78 -5.92
CA GLY A 121 23.81 6.06 -6.66
C GLY A 121 24.07 6.82 -7.95
N LYS A 122 24.85 7.91 -7.88
CA LYS A 122 25.25 8.70 -9.06
C LYS A 122 25.97 7.87 -10.12
N ARG A 123 26.88 6.96 -9.73
CA ARG A 123 27.58 6.06 -10.66
C ARG A 123 26.63 5.10 -11.37
N ILE A 124 25.69 4.50 -10.63
CA ILE A 124 24.69 3.57 -11.19
C ILE A 124 23.78 4.33 -12.16
N LEU A 125 23.29 5.51 -11.76
CA LEU A 125 22.47 6.36 -12.62
C LEU A 125 23.22 6.75 -13.90
N HIS A 126 24.48 7.17 -13.80
CA HIS A 126 25.31 7.50 -14.97
C HIS A 126 25.45 6.31 -15.93
N TRP A 127 25.71 5.11 -15.41
CA TRP A 127 25.77 3.90 -16.23
C TRP A 127 24.43 3.57 -16.90
N LEU A 128 23.32 3.72 -16.18
CA LEU A 128 21.96 3.54 -16.72
C LEU A 128 21.66 4.55 -17.83
N TYR A 129 21.96 5.83 -17.63
CA TYR A 129 21.78 6.88 -18.64
C TYR A 129 22.57 6.57 -19.92
N LYS A 130 23.85 6.17 -19.77
CA LYS A 130 24.68 5.77 -20.90
C LYS A 130 24.11 4.55 -21.65
N LYS A 131 23.51 3.61 -20.93
CA LYS A 131 22.89 2.40 -21.50
C LYS A 131 21.56 2.69 -22.19
N LEU A 132 20.77 3.63 -21.68
CA LEU A 132 19.45 4.00 -22.20
C LEU A 132 19.50 5.05 -23.32
N GLY A 133 20.69 5.60 -23.63
CA GLY A 133 20.86 6.58 -24.71
C GLY A 133 20.27 7.96 -24.41
N ALA A 134 19.81 8.22 -23.19
CA ALA A 134 19.31 9.52 -22.77
C ALA A 134 20.48 10.48 -22.58
N LYS A 135 20.58 11.49 -23.46
CA LYS A 135 21.53 12.61 -23.32
C LYS A 135 21.15 13.44 -22.09
N ILE A 136 22.15 13.76 -21.27
CA ILE A 136 22.08 14.71 -20.15
C ILE A 136 22.06 16.13 -20.72
#